data_AF-A0A7S2ESQ4-F1
#
_entry.id   AF-A0A7S2ESQ4-F1
#
_cell.length_a   1.000
_cell.length_b   1.000
_cell.length_c   1.000
_cell.angle_alpha   90.00
_cell.angle_beta   90.00
_cell.angle_gamma   90.00
#
_symmetry.space_group_name_H-M   'P 1'
#
loop_
_entity.id
_entity.type
_entity.pdbx_description
1 polymer ?
#
loop_
_entity_poly.entity_id
_entity_poly.type
_entity_poly.pdbx_seq_one_letter_code
_entity_poly.pdbx_strand_id
1 'polypeptide(L)'
;RTPLHLAMLNAYHPMGPCVVKNLLSVQGTNIINIPDNSGHLPLSLLAKYTVEKNENTMKCLEVYLQAKPNPTADFYEALFGIKSHHSKKNSRKIQRRCFRAYLATQPSVGKEFFDAIK
;
A
#
# COMPACT_ATOMS: atom_id res chain seq x y z
N ARG A 1 16.12 -4.81 -2.17
CA ARG A 1 14.83 -5.29 -1.60
C ARG A 1 14.96 -5.37 -0.09
N THR A 2 13.99 -4.83 0.65
CA THR A 2 13.94 -4.93 2.12
C THR A 2 13.07 -6.11 2.57
N PRO A 3 13.12 -6.54 3.84
CA PRO A 3 12.21 -7.57 4.36
C PRO A 3 10.73 -7.25 4.11
N LEU A 4 10.35 -5.97 4.14
CA LEU A 4 8.99 -5.53 3.85
C LEU A 4 8.57 -5.78 2.40
N HIS A 5 9.49 -5.66 1.43
CA HIS A 5 9.20 -6.03 0.04
C HIS A 5 8.82 -7.51 -0.07
N LEU A 6 9.55 -8.37 0.62
CA LEU A 6 9.30 -9.82 0.61
C LEU A 6 8.00 -10.17 1.33
N ALA A 7 7.69 -9.48 2.43
CA ALA A 7 6.42 -9.64 3.14
C ALA A 7 5.23 -9.21 2.27
N MET A 8 5.33 -8.08 1.57
CA MET A 8 4.27 -7.59 0.67
C MET A 8 4.10 -8.48 -0.57
N LEU A 9 5.19 -9.05 -1.09
CA LEU A 9 5.13 -10.05 -2.16
C LEU A 9 4.39 -11.33 -1.73
N ASN A 10 4.49 -11.69 -0.44
CA ASN A 10 3.84 -12.88 0.13
C ASN A 10 2.60 -12.54 0.98
N ALA A 11 1.97 -11.39 0.73
CA ALA A 11 0.84 -10.88 1.53
C ALA A 11 -0.40 -11.79 1.51
N TYR A 12 -0.48 -12.73 0.57
CA TYR A 12 -1.55 -13.72 0.50
C TYR A 12 -1.46 -14.77 1.63
N HIS A 13 -0.29 -14.94 2.25
CA HIS A 13 -0.09 -15.91 3.31
C HIS A 13 -0.87 -15.52 4.58
N PRO A 14 -1.44 -16.48 5.35
CA PRO A 14 -2.19 -16.19 6.56
C PRO A 14 -1.44 -15.35 7.60
N MET A 15 -0.12 -15.55 7.70
CA MET A 15 0.75 -14.79 8.60
C MET A 15 1.23 -13.45 8.03
N GLY A 16 0.93 -13.14 6.77
CA GLY A 16 1.37 -11.92 6.08
C GLY A 16 1.11 -10.64 6.88
N PRO A 17 -0.14 -10.39 7.34
CA PRO A 17 -0.46 -9.18 8.09
C PRO A 17 0.33 -9.05 9.40
N CYS A 18 0.55 -10.17 10.10
CA CYS A 18 1.32 -10.19 11.34
C CYS A 18 2.80 -9.87 11.07
N VAL A 19 3.37 -10.46 10.01
CA VAL A 19 4.74 -10.19 9.59
C VAL A 19 4.92 -8.72 9.19
N VAL A 20 4.02 -8.17 8.36
CA VAL A 20 4.07 -6.76 7.96
C VAL A 20 3.97 -5.84 9.17
N LYS A 21 3.04 -6.11 10.09
CA LYS A 21 2.89 -5.34 11.33
C LYS A 21 4.15 -5.38 12.21
N ASN A 22 4.75 -6.55 12.37
CA ASN A 22 5.96 -6.73 13.18
C ASN A 22 7.19 -6.07 12.53
N LEU A 23 7.33 -6.13 11.20
CA LEU A 23 8.42 -5.46 10.50
C LEU A 23 8.34 -3.94 10.68
N LEU A 24 7.13 -3.37 10.59
CA LEU A 24 6.90 -1.95 10.80
C LEU A 24 7.11 -1.52 12.26
N SER A 25 6.82 -2.38 13.23
CA SER A 25 7.07 -2.06 14.64
C SER A 25 8.56 -2.12 15.01
N VAL A 26 9.31 -3.07 14.44
CA VAL A 26 10.74 -3.26 14.75
C VAL A 26 11.64 -2.29 13.98
N GLN A 27 11.39 -2.11 12.68
CA GLN A 27 12.24 -1.28 11.81
C GLN A 27 11.74 0.16 11.66
N GLY A 28 10.56 0.45 12.22
CA GLY A 28 9.89 1.74 12.10
C GLY A 28 9.25 1.97 10.73
N THR A 29 8.72 3.17 10.52
CA THR A 29 8.07 3.56 9.27
C THR A 29 9.07 3.91 8.16
N ASN A 30 10.35 4.11 8.47
CA ASN A 30 11.36 4.52 7.50
C ASN A 30 11.50 3.54 6.31
N ILE A 31 11.23 2.27 6.53
CA ILE A 31 11.35 1.21 5.52
C ILE A 31 10.22 1.18 4.48
N ILE A 32 9.13 1.92 4.69
CA ILE A 32 7.96 1.90 3.78
C ILE A 32 8.23 2.65 2.47
N ASN A 33 9.05 3.70 2.52
CA ASN A 33 9.35 4.53 1.35
C ASN A 33 10.69 4.18 0.70
N ILE A 34 11.33 3.07 1.10
CA ILE A 34 12.59 2.63 0.52
C ILE A 34 12.27 1.79 -0.73
N PRO A 35 12.67 2.21 -1.94
CA PRO A 35 12.52 1.39 -3.12
C PRO A 35 13.52 0.22 -3.12
N ASP A 36 13.19 -0.86 -3.82
CA ASP A 36 14.15 -1.90 -4.14
C ASP A 36 15.13 -1.50 -5.25
N ASN A 37 16.06 -2.40 -5.59
CA ASN A 37 17.08 -2.15 -6.60
C ASN A 37 16.50 -1.93 -8.02
N SER A 38 15.20 -2.18 -8.20
CA SER A 38 14.46 -1.94 -9.43
C SER A 38 13.55 -0.71 -9.33
N GLY A 39 13.67 0.10 -8.28
CA GLY A 39 12.88 1.31 -8.08
C GLY A 39 11.48 1.07 -7.53
N HIS A 40 11.10 -0.16 -7.17
CA HIS A 40 9.75 -0.45 -6.70
C HIS A 40 9.64 -0.30 -5.20
N LEU A 41 8.61 0.39 -4.73
CA LEU A 41 8.23 0.39 -3.31
C LEU A 41 7.66 -0.98 -2.89
N PRO A 42 7.63 -1.30 -1.58
CA PRO A 42 6.98 -2.51 -1.07
C PRO A 42 5.51 -2.61 -1.51
N LEU A 43 4.80 -1.47 -1.55
CA LEU A 43 3.41 -1.41 -2.01
C LEU A 43 3.24 -1.84 -3.47
N SER A 44 4.21 -1.52 -4.35
CA SER A 44 4.17 -1.88 -5.77
C SER A 44 4.20 -3.40 -5.97
N LEU A 45 4.82 -4.14 -5.04
CA LEU A 45 4.83 -5.60 -5.09
C LEU A 45 3.49 -6.20 -4.68
N LEU A 46 2.74 -5.54 -3.79
CA LEU A 46 1.38 -5.94 -3.45
C LEU A 46 0.43 -5.75 -4.66
N ALA A 47 0.65 -4.69 -5.43
CA ALA A 47 -0.13 -4.40 -6.65
C ALA A 47 -0.01 -5.48 -7.74
N LYS A 48 1.03 -6.32 -7.69
CA LYS A 48 1.17 -7.49 -8.58
C LYS A 48 0.18 -8.61 -8.24
N TYR A 49 -0.42 -8.60 -7.05
CA TYR A 49 -1.39 -9.58 -6.60
C TYR A 49 -2.81 -9.00 -6.54
N THR A 50 -3.80 -9.84 -6.80
CA THR A 50 -5.20 -9.45 -6.77
C THR A 50 -5.71 -9.40 -5.34
N VAL A 51 -5.86 -8.17 -4.84
CA VAL A 51 -6.22 -7.89 -3.46
C VAL A 51 -7.63 -8.41 -3.10
N GLU A 52 -8.52 -8.60 -4.08
CA GLU A 52 -9.88 -9.12 -3.86
C GLU A 52 -9.95 -10.60 -3.49
N LYS A 53 -8.99 -11.41 -3.94
CA LYS A 53 -9.07 -12.86 -3.74
C LYS A 53 -8.65 -13.27 -2.33
N ASN A 54 -7.95 -12.38 -1.62
CA ASN A 54 -7.31 -12.73 -0.37
C ASN A 54 -7.43 -11.61 0.66
N GLU A 55 -8.19 -11.89 1.71
CA GLU A 55 -8.40 -10.98 2.84
C GLU A 55 -7.07 -10.58 3.51
N ASN A 56 -6.07 -11.46 3.51
CA ASN A 56 -4.76 -11.16 4.07
C ASN A 56 -4.04 -10.07 3.28
N THR A 57 -4.19 -10.04 1.95
CA THR A 57 -3.62 -8.99 1.10
C THR A 57 -4.25 -7.63 1.42
N MET A 58 -5.58 -7.59 1.62
CA MET A 58 -6.26 -6.38 2.09
C MET A 58 -5.76 -5.94 3.47
N LYS A 59 -5.63 -6.88 4.42
CA LYS A 59 -5.11 -6.57 5.77
C LYS A 59 -3.67 -6.05 5.74
N CYS A 60 -2.80 -6.63 4.91
CA CYS A 60 -1.44 -6.12 4.72
C CYS A 60 -1.44 -4.69 4.18
N LEU A 61 -2.32 -4.40 3.21
CA LEU A 61 -2.49 -3.05 2.67
C LEU A 61 -2.98 -2.06 3.74
N GLU A 62 -3.98 -2.44 4.53
CA GLU A 62 -4.50 -1.59 5.61
C GLU A 62 -3.41 -1.28 6.65
N VAL A 63 -2.65 -2.28 7.10
CA VAL A 63 -1.52 -2.10 8.03
C VAL A 63 -0.45 -1.20 7.42
N TYR A 64 -0.13 -1.39 6.14
CA TYR A 64 0.85 -0.56 5.44
C TYR A 64 0.41 0.91 5.37
N LEU A 65 -0.85 1.17 5.05
CA LEU A 65 -1.38 2.55 4.96
C LEU A 65 -1.49 3.21 6.33
N GLN A 66 -1.80 2.45 7.38
CA GLN A 66 -1.78 2.93 8.77
C GLN A 66 -0.39 3.39 9.23
N ALA A 67 0.67 2.85 8.61
CA ALA A 67 2.05 3.28 8.86
C ALA A 67 2.38 4.66 8.25
N LYS A 68 1.41 5.32 7.60
CA LYS A 68 1.54 6.67 7.03
C LYS A 68 2.73 6.79 6.07
N PRO A 69 2.71 6.05 4.94
CA PRO A 69 3.71 6.23 3.88
C PRO A 69 3.73 7.67 3.38
N ASN A 70 4.88 8.09 2.83
CA ASN A 70 5.01 9.44 2.30
C ASN A 70 4.26 9.51 0.96
N PRO A 71 3.49 10.58 0.72
CA PRO A 71 2.72 10.75 -0.52
C PRO A 71 3.61 11.10 -1.72
N THR A 72 4.49 10.19 -2.14
CA THR A 72 5.34 10.36 -3.31
C THR A 72 4.63 9.92 -4.60
N ALA A 73 5.14 10.35 -5.76
CA ALA A 73 4.63 9.90 -7.05
C ALA A 73 4.62 8.36 -7.17
N ASP A 74 5.72 7.72 -6.76
CA ASP A 74 5.85 6.26 -6.77
C ASP A 74 4.83 5.56 -5.86
N PHE A 75 4.50 6.18 -4.72
CA PHE A 75 3.45 5.67 -3.83
C PHE A 75 2.08 5.70 -4.50
N TYR A 76 1.74 6.82 -5.15
CA TYR A 76 0.47 6.93 -5.87
C TYR A 76 0.42 5.97 -7.06
N GLU A 77 1.49 5.86 -7.83
CA GLU A 77 1.58 4.89 -8.92
C GLU A 77 1.38 3.46 -8.40
N ALA A 78 2.03 3.09 -7.30
CA ALA A 78 1.86 1.79 -6.67
C ALA A 78 0.41 1.54 -6.22
N LEU A 79 -0.21 2.54 -5.57
CA LEU A 79 -1.59 2.45 -5.07
C LEU A 79 -2.61 2.32 -6.22
N PHE A 80 -2.47 3.13 -7.28
CA PHE A 80 -3.32 3.06 -8.47
C PHE A 80 -2.97 1.88 -9.40
N GLY A 81 -1.78 1.29 -9.22
CA GLY A 81 -1.35 0.06 -9.87
C GLY A 81 -2.04 -1.20 -9.35
N ILE A 82 -2.70 -1.13 -8.18
CA ILE A 82 -3.44 -2.26 -7.60
C ILE A 82 -4.63 -2.62 -8.49
N LYS A 83 -4.65 -3.85 -9.04
CA LYS A 83 -5.69 -4.35 -9.94
C LYS A 83 -6.64 -5.35 -9.26
N SER A 84 -7.94 -5.19 -9.51
CA SER A 84 -8.98 -6.22 -9.30
C SER A 84 -9.06 -7.12 -10.55
N HIS A 85 -9.33 -8.41 -10.33
CA HIS A 85 -9.45 -9.41 -11.39
C HIS A 85 -10.81 -9.35 -12.13
N HIS A 86 -11.83 -8.76 -11.50
CA HIS A 86 -13.21 -8.82 -12.00
C HIS A 86 -13.56 -7.66 -12.94
N SER A 87 -13.04 -6.45 -12.71
CA SER A 87 -13.35 -5.28 -13.55
C SER A 87 -12.51 -4.06 -13.18
N LYS A 88 -12.20 -3.21 -14.17
CA LYS A 88 -11.66 -1.84 -13.93
C LYS A 88 -12.53 -1.04 -12.94
N LYS A 89 -13.84 -1.29 -12.89
CA LYS A 89 -14.78 -0.63 -11.95
C LYS A 89 -14.52 -1.03 -10.50
N ASN A 90 -14.18 -2.29 -10.26
CA ASN A 90 -13.86 -2.81 -8.93
C ASN A 90 -12.47 -2.35 -8.46
N SER A 91 -11.47 -2.32 -9.35
CA SER A 91 -10.15 -1.74 -9.05
C SER A 91 -10.29 -0.31 -8.53
N ARG A 92 -11.07 0.52 -9.23
CA ARG A 92 -11.34 1.91 -8.82
C ARG A 92 -12.05 2.00 -7.47
N LYS A 93 -12.96 1.06 -7.15
CA LYS A 93 -13.65 1.03 -5.85
C LYS A 93 -12.67 0.72 -4.72
N ILE A 94 -11.77 -0.23 -4.91
CA ILE A 94 -10.73 -0.59 -3.94
C ILE A 94 -9.73 0.55 -3.77
N GLN A 95 -9.23 1.10 -4.87
CA GLN A 95 -8.32 2.24 -4.85
C GLN A 95 -8.95 3.42 -4.12
N ARG A 96 -10.23 3.75 -4.39
CA ARG A 96 -10.96 4.80 -3.66
C ARG A 96 -11.12 4.49 -2.18
N ARG A 97 -11.41 3.25 -1.81
CA ARG A 97 -11.52 2.83 -0.40
C ARG A 97 -10.17 2.98 0.31
N CYS A 98 -9.09 2.50 -0.29
CA CYS A 98 -7.74 2.55 0.27
C CYS A 98 -7.24 4.00 0.35
N PHE A 99 -7.50 4.80 -0.68
CA PHE A 99 -7.16 6.22 -0.70
C PHE A 99 -7.94 7.00 0.36
N ARG A 100 -9.24 6.72 0.53
CA ARG A 100 -10.03 7.31 1.64
C ARG A 100 -9.49 6.89 3.01
N ALA A 101 -9.12 5.63 3.19
CA ALA A 101 -8.54 5.15 4.44
C ALA A 101 -7.19 5.85 4.72
N TYR A 102 -6.35 6.01 3.70
CA TYR A 102 -5.10 6.78 3.79
C TYR A 102 -5.35 8.24 4.17
N LEU A 103 -6.27 8.93 3.48
CA LEU A 103 -6.63 10.32 3.81
C LEU A 103 -7.22 10.47 5.22
N ALA A 104 -8.02 9.50 5.68
CA ALA A 104 -8.53 9.50 7.05
C ALA A 104 -7.41 9.42 8.10
N THR A 105 -6.26 8.82 7.76
CA THR A 105 -5.08 8.78 8.63
C THR A 105 -4.18 10.03 8.53
N GLN A 106 -4.43 10.92 7.56
CA GLN A 106 -3.65 12.14 7.31
C GLN A 106 -4.56 13.36 6.98
N PRO A 107 -5.12 14.03 7.99
CA PRO A 107 -6.04 15.16 7.78
C PRO A 107 -5.41 16.40 7.12
N SER A 108 -4.08 16.55 7.14
CA SER A 108 -3.37 17.68 6.53
C SER A 108 -3.10 17.52 5.03
N VAL A 109 -2.80 16.30 4.57
CA VAL A 109 -2.38 16.02 3.17
C VAL A 109 -3.55 16.07 2.18
N GLY A 110 -4.78 15.86 2.67
CA GLY A 110 -5.99 15.95 1.85
C GLY A 110 -6.27 17.34 1.27
N LYS A 111 -5.67 18.41 1.82
CA LYS A 111 -5.85 19.77 1.29
C LYS A 111 -4.80 20.08 0.22
N GLU A 112 -3.53 19.81 0.53
CA GLU A 112 -2.39 20.08 -0.36
C GLU A 112 -2.44 19.27 -1.67
N PHE A 113 -2.86 18.01 -1.62
CA PHE A 113 -2.97 17.19 -2.83
C PHE A 113 -4.07 17.69 -3.78
N PHE A 114 -5.20 18.19 -3.25
CA PHE A 114 -6.26 18.75 -4.09
C PHE A 114 -5.96 20.17 -4.57
N ASP A 115 -5.20 20.95 -3.78
CA ASP A 115 -4.71 22.27 -4.20
C ASP A 115 -3.61 22.17 -5.26
N ALA A 116 -2.80 21.11 -5.27
CA ALA A 116 -1.74 20.88 -6.26
C ALA A 116 -2.22 20.34 -7.63
N ILE A 117 -3.48 19.95 -7.76
CA ILE A 117 -4.08 19.42 -9.01
C ILE A 117 -5.07 20.44 -9.62
N LYS A 118 -5.13 21.66 -9.09
CA LYS A 118 -5.83 22.81 -9.67
C LYS A 118 -4.85 23.72 -10.42
#